data_AF-A0A2I0EWZ4-F1
#
_entry.id   AF-A0A2I0EWZ4-F1
#
_cell.length_a   1.000
_cell.length_b   1.000
_cell.length_c   1.000
_cell.angle_alpha   90.00
_cell.angle_beta   90.00
_cell.angle_gamma   90.00
#
_symmetry.space_group_name_H-M   'P 1'
#
loop_
_entity.id
_entity.type
_entity.pdbx_description
1 polymer ?
#
loop_
_entity_poly.entity_id
_entity_poly.type
_entity_poly.pdbx_seq_one_letter_code
_entity_poly.pdbx_strand_id
1 'polypeptide(L)'
;MEFKLGNGTLMLPELHITVMAIIIIYLLAKWSKELETGRIKIFIYFLVAAYVMPVLSYSTLEYDFQLWIPAGFLVVFFYIYRKERYHPAKMKASVLGLFVAIYQIAGHMF
;
A
#
# COMPACT_ATOMS: atom_id res chain seq x y z
N MET A 1 8.17 -20.53 -0.50
CA MET A 1 8.39 -21.91 0.01
C MET A 1 7.19 -22.75 -0.38
N GLU A 2 7.38 -23.95 -0.92
CA GLU A 2 6.27 -24.83 -1.35
C GLU A 2 5.88 -25.80 -0.23
N PHE A 3 4.63 -25.76 0.19
CA PHE A 3 4.05 -26.72 1.14
C PHE A 3 3.07 -27.62 0.40
N LYS A 4 3.30 -28.94 0.43
CA LYS A 4 2.35 -29.93 -0.10
C LYS A 4 1.27 -30.18 0.95
N LEU A 5 0.02 -29.87 0.63
CA LEU A 5 -1.15 -30.13 1.47
C LEU A 5 -2.11 -31.05 0.70
N GLY A 6 -2.02 -32.36 0.97
CA GLY A 6 -2.76 -33.37 0.21
C GLY A 6 -2.39 -33.36 -1.28
N ASN A 7 -3.39 -33.21 -2.16
CA ASN A 7 -3.20 -33.08 -3.61
C ASN A 7 -2.96 -31.64 -4.09
N GLY A 8 -2.88 -30.65 -3.19
CA GLY A 8 -2.64 -29.25 -3.53
C GLY A 8 -1.28 -28.76 -3.06
N THR A 9 -0.72 -27.77 -3.77
CA THR A 9 0.52 -27.08 -3.37
C THR A 9 0.17 -25.66 -2.92
N LEU A 10 0.51 -25.32 -1.69
CA LEU A 10 0.40 -23.98 -1.13
C LEU A 10 1.75 -23.29 -1.22
N MET A 11 1.85 -22.28 -2.08
CA MET A 11 3.01 -21.41 -2.19
C MET A 11 2.86 -20.27 -1.19
N LEU A 12 3.65 -20.31 -0.11
CA LEU A 12 3.73 -19.16 0.78
C LEU A 12 4.61 -18.08 0.14
N PRO A 13 4.20 -16.79 0.21
CA PRO A 13 5.05 -15.67 -0.13
C PRO A 13 6.37 -15.72 0.65
N GLU A 14 7.35 -14.97 0.19
CA GLU A 14 8.60 -14.86 0.93
C GLU A 14 8.38 -14.40 2.37
N LEU A 15 9.22 -14.88 3.29
CA LEU A 15 9.06 -14.64 4.71
C LEU A 15 9.05 -13.13 5.02
N HIS A 16 9.83 -12.35 4.30
CA HIS A 16 9.89 -10.90 4.46
C HIS A 16 8.55 -10.23 4.09
N ILE A 17 7.86 -10.68 3.02
CA ILE A 17 6.53 -10.19 2.62
C ILE A 17 5.49 -10.54 3.69
N THR A 18 5.56 -11.78 4.21
CA THR A 18 4.65 -12.25 5.25
C THR A 18 4.79 -11.44 6.54
N VAL A 19 6.03 -11.20 6.99
CA VAL A 19 6.31 -10.38 8.18
C VAL A 19 5.82 -8.94 7.97
N MET A 20 6.08 -8.36 6.79
CA MET A 20 5.61 -7.01 6.46
C MET A 20 4.07 -6.91 6.48
N ALA A 21 3.37 -7.90 5.92
CA ALA A 21 1.91 -7.95 5.94
C ALA A 21 1.35 -8.02 7.37
N ILE A 22 1.94 -8.84 8.25
CA ILE A 22 1.55 -8.92 9.67
C ILE A 22 1.72 -7.57 10.36
N ILE A 23 2.86 -6.89 10.15
CA ILE A 23 3.13 -5.57 10.72
C ILE A 23 2.11 -4.54 10.23
N ILE A 24 1.82 -4.51 8.92
CA ILE A 24 0.83 -3.60 8.32
C ILE A 24 -0.54 -3.84 8.95
N ILE A 25 -1.00 -5.09 9.01
CA ILE A 25 -2.32 -5.43 9.59
C ILE A 25 -2.37 -5.02 11.07
N TYR A 26 -1.32 -5.29 11.83
CA TYR A 26 -1.25 -4.89 13.24
C TYR A 26 -1.35 -3.37 13.42
N LEU A 27 -0.59 -2.59 12.63
CA LEU A 27 -0.62 -1.13 12.69
C LEU A 27 -1.98 -0.56 12.29
N LEU A 28 -2.59 -1.07 11.21
CA LEU A 28 -3.92 -0.66 10.78
C LEU A 28 -4.98 -1.00 11.83
N ALA A 29 -4.92 -2.20 12.42
CA ALA A 29 -5.81 -2.59 13.50
C ALA A 29 -5.65 -1.67 14.73
N LYS A 30 -4.41 -1.35 15.12
CA LYS A 30 -4.11 -0.42 16.22
C LYS A 30 -4.68 0.97 15.96
N TRP A 31 -4.41 1.56 14.79
CA TRP A 31 -4.89 2.91 14.46
C TRP A 31 -6.39 2.98 14.18
N SER A 32 -7.02 1.88 13.74
CA SER A 32 -8.47 1.82 13.58
C SER A 32 -9.22 2.01 14.90
N LYS A 33 -8.62 1.62 16.03
CA LYS A 33 -9.17 1.82 17.37
C LYS A 33 -9.08 3.27 17.84
N GLU A 34 -8.21 4.10 17.23
CA GLU A 34 -8.11 5.54 17.53
C GLU A 34 -9.33 6.32 16.99
N LEU A 35 -10.17 5.73 16.12
CA LEU A 35 -11.37 6.37 15.59
C LEU A 35 -12.63 5.87 16.29
N GLU A 36 -13.38 6.81 16.86
CA GLU A 36 -14.71 6.56 17.43
C GLU A 36 -15.73 6.14 16.35
N THR A 37 -15.59 6.63 15.12
CA THR A 37 -16.54 6.35 14.02
C THR A 37 -15.86 5.84 12.75
N GLY A 38 -16.21 4.60 12.37
CA GLY A 38 -15.87 4.01 11.07
C GLY A 38 -14.44 3.47 10.99
N ARG A 39 -14.15 2.40 11.75
CA ARG A 39 -12.85 1.69 11.80
C ARG A 39 -12.31 1.29 10.41
N ILE A 40 -13.22 0.96 9.49
CA ILE A 40 -12.88 0.60 8.09
C ILE A 40 -12.25 1.77 7.33
N LYS A 41 -12.51 3.03 7.72
CA LYS A 41 -11.96 4.20 7.02
C LYS A 41 -10.43 4.16 6.98
N ILE A 42 -9.78 3.73 8.06
CA ILE A 42 -8.30 3.61 8.11
C ILE A 42 -7.77 2.67 7.05
N PHE A 43 -8.42 1.52 6.86
CA PHE A 43 -8.06 0.58 5.81
C PHE A 43 -8.26 1.19 4.43
N ILE A 44 -9.33 1.96 4.20
CA ILE A 44 -9.57 2.66 2.93
C ILE A 44 -8.47 3.70 2.66
N TYR A 45 -8.11 4.54 3.65
CA TYR A 45 -7.03 5.52 3.49
C TYR A 45 -5.71 4.84 3.13
N PHE A 46 -5.38 3.73 3.79
CA PHE A 46 -4.20 2.93 3.47
C PHE A 46 -4.27 2.36 2.04
N LEU A 47 -5.38 1.71 1.68
CA LEU A 47 -5.52 1.02 0.40
C LEU A 47 -5.46 1.99 -0.79
N VAL A 48 -6.14 3.14 -0.66
CA VAL A 48 -6.05 4.19 -1.67
C VAL A 48 -4.63 4.74 -1.70
N ALA A 49 -3.99 5.01 -0.57
CA ALA A 49 -2.64 5.57 -0.54
C ALA A 49 -1.56 4.62 -1.11
N ALA A 50 -1.77 3.30 -1.02
CA ALA A 50 -0.87 2.28 -1.57
C ALA A 50 -0.96 2.13 -3.09
N TYR A 51 -1.90 2.82 -3.75
CA TYR A 51 -2.07 2.74 -5.20
C TYR A 51 -0.96 3.47 -5.96
N VAL A 52 -0.36 2.76 -6.91
CA VAL A 52 0.65 3.24 -7.85
C VAL A 52 0.09 3.20 -9.26
N MET A 53 0.49 4.15 -10.11
CA MET A 53 0.12 4.15 -11.53
C MET A 53 1.26 4.67 -12.40
N PRO A 54 1.37 4.22 -13.67
CA PRO A 54 2.33 4.78 -14.60
C PRO A 54 1.80 6.13 -15.09
N VAL A 55 2.66 7.14 -15.12
CA VAL A 55 2.33 8.48 -15.63
C VAL A 55 3.06 8.83 -16.91
N LEU A 56 4.13 8.12 -17.22
CA LEU A 56 4.85 8.23 -18.48
C LEU A 56 5.23 6.82 -18.92
N SER A 57 4.95 6.49 -20.17
CA SER A 57 5.41 5.27 -20.81
C SER A 57 6.10 5.66 -22.10
N TYR A 58 7.31 5.13 -22.32
CA TYR A 58 8.07 5.34 -23.53
C TYR A 58 8.69 4.03 -23.96
N SER A 59 8.36 3.58 -25.17
CA SER A 59 8.80 2.30 -25.73
C SER A 59 9.64 2.55 -26.96
N THR A 60 10.88 2.05 -26.96
CA THR A 60 11.76 2.01 -28.15
C THR A 60 11.98 0.57 -28.57
N LEU A 61 12.68 0.38 -29.70
CA LEU A 61 13.08 -0.96 -30.18
C LEU A 61 14.01 -1.70 -29.20
N GLU A 62 14.65 -1.00 -28.26
CA GLU A 62 15.67 -1.56 -27.37
C GLU A 62 15.27 -1.51 -25.88
N TYR A 63 14.33 -0.64 -25.50
CA TYR A 63 13.96 -0.44 -24.10
C TYR A 63 12.53 0.05 -23.91
N ASP A 64 11.87 -0.52 -22.90
CA ASP A 64 10.61 -0.03 -22.37
C ASP A 64 10.84 0.71 -21.05
N PHE A 65 10.53 2.00 -21.05
CA PHE A 65 10.58 2.86 -19.88
C PHE A 65 9.17 3.16 -19.37
N GLN A 66 8.95 3.01 -18.07
CA GLN A 66 7.74 3.49 -17.41
C GLN A 66 8.07 4.25 -16.13
N LEU A 67 7.58 5.48 -16.01
CA LEU A 67 7.66 6.25 -14.76
C LEU A 67 6.40 6.02 -13.95
N TRP A 68 6.55 5.33 -12.81
CA TRP A 68 5.48 5.07 -11.86
C TRP A 68 5.51 6.07 -10.71
N ILE A 69 4.33 6.49 -10.26
CA ILE A 69 4.20 7.37 -9.09
C ILE A 69 3.18 6.82 -8.08
N PRO A 70 3.32 7.13 -6.78
CA PRO A 70 2.34 6.79 -5.75
C PRO A 70 1.12 7.72 -5.81
N ALA A 71 0.37 7.65 -6.91
CA ALA A 71 -0.73 8.57 -7.21
C ALA A 71 -1.81 8.56 -6.14
N GLY A 72 -2.11 7.37 -5.59
CA GLY A 72 -3.10 7.22 -4.53
C GLY A 72 -2.76 8.01 -3.27
N PHE A 73 -1.49 8.02 -2.86
CA PHE A 73 -1.04 8.82 -1.73
C PHE A 73 -1.22 10.32 -1.99
N LEU A 74 -0.86 10.80 -3.19
CA LEU A 74 -1.01 12.21 -3.55
C LEU A 74 -2.47 12.66 -3.41
N VAL A 75 -3.40 11.88 -3.95
CA VAL A 75 -4.85 12.16 -3.86
C VAL A 75 -5.29 12.25 -2.40
N VAL A 76 -4.92 11.28 -1.58
CA VAL A 76 -5.30 11.22 -0.17
C VAL A 76 -4.65 12.36 0.63
N PHE A 77 -3.39 12.65 0.36
CA PHE A 77 -2.64 13.73 1.01
C PHE A 77 -3.33 15.08 0.81
N PHE A 78 -3.65 15.43 -0.44
CA PHE A 78 -4.37 16.67 -0.74
C PHE A 78 -5.78 16.67 -0.16
N TYR A 79 -6.48 15.53 -0.18
CA TYR A 79 -7.80 15.41 0.43
C TYR A 79 -7.78 15.67 1.94
N ILE A 80 -6.81 15.10 2.66
CA ILE A 80 -6.64 15.30 4.10
C ILE A 80 -6.21 16.74 4.40
N TYR A 81 -5.26 17.29 3.62
CA TYR A 81 -4.74 18.65 3.80
C TYR A 81 -5.82 19.72 3.66
N ARG A 82 -6.79 19.54 2.75
CA ARG A 82 -7.92 20.48 2.58
C ARG A 82 -9.01 20.35 3.63
N LYS A 83 -9.00 19.31 4.47
CA LYS A 83 -10.04 19.09 5.50
C LYS A 83 -9.66 19.74 6.82
N GLU A 84 -10.53 20.59 7.36
CA GLU A 84 -10.36 21.21 8.67
C GLU A 84 -10.32 20.19 9.83
N ARG A 85 -11.07 19.09 9.71
CA ARG A 85 -11.07 18.00 10.73
C ARG A 85 -10.05 16.92 10.40
N TYR A 86 -8.78 17.26 10.62
CA TYR A 86 -7.65 16.35 10.55
C TYR A 86 -7.71 15.30 11.67
N HIS A 87 -7.50 14.02 11.33
CA HIS A 87 -7.33 12.95 12.32
C HIS A 87 -5.98 12.26 12.08
N PRO A 88 -5.04 12.30 13.04
CA PRO A 88 -3.69 11.77 12.88
C PRO A 88 -3.64 10.32 12.36
N ALA A 89 -4.54 9.45 12.84
CA ALA A 89 -4.63 8.07 12.39
C ALA A 89 -4.78 7.91 10.86
N LYS A 90 -5.54 8.80 10.20
CA LYS A 90 -5.72 8.75 8.73
C LYS A 90 -4.42 9.04 7.99
N MET A 91 -3.64 10.00 8.50
CA MET A 91 -2.34 10.34 7.94
C MET A 91 -1.34 9.21 8.15
N LYS A 92 -1.27 8.64 9.37
CA LYS A 92 -0.42 7.45 9.67
C LYS A 92 -0.70 6.31 8.69
N ALA A 93 -1.98 5.99 8.46
CA ALA A 93 -2.40 4.96 7.52
C ALA A 93 -2.02 5.29 6.06
N SER A 94 -2.15 6.55 5.66
CA SER A 94 -1.79 7.02 4.32
C SER A 94 -0.29 6.97 4.08
N VAL A 95 0.51 7.39 5.07
CA VAL A 95 1.98 7.30 5.03
C VAL A 95 2.44 5.84 4.99
N LEU A 96 1.78 4.94 5.74
CA LEU A 96 2.04 3.50 5.62
C LEU A 96 1.74 3.00 4.19
N GLY A 97 0.66 3.47 3.57
CA GLY A 97 0.35 3.20 2.17
C GLY A 97 1.43 3.73 1.21
N LEU A 98 1.96 4.93 1.46
CA LEU A 98 3.08 5.48 0.68
C LEU A 98 4.33 4.60 0.75
N PHE A 99 4.70 4.10 1.94
CA PHE A 99 5.83 3.18 2.05
C PHE A 99 5.61 1.90 1.24
N VAL A 100 4.40 1.36 1.23
CA VAL A 100 4.03 0.20 0.41
C VAL A 100 4.07 0.54 -1.09
N ALA A 101 3.63 1.74 -1.48
CA ALA A 101 3.71 2.22 -2.85
C ALA A 101 5.16 2.39 -3.33
N ILE A 102 6.03 2.98 -2.50
CA ILE A 102 7.46 3.12 -2.78
C ILE A 102 8.11 1.74 -2.88
N TYR A 103 7.77 0.81 -1.99
CA TYR A 103 8.28 -0.56 -2.04
C TYR A 103 7.87 -1.26 -3.35
N GLN A 104 6.63 -1.10 -3.81
CA GLN A 104 6.17 -1.62 -5.11
C GLN A 104 6.93 -1.01 -6.30
N ILE A 105 7.18 0.31 -6.27
CA ILE A 105 7.90 1.01 -7.36
C ILE A 105 9.39 0.63 -7.36
N ALA A 106 10.03 0.68 -6.20
CA ALA A 106 11.45 0.35 -6.05
C ALA A 106 11.73 -1.13 -6.29
N GLY A 107 10.77 -1.99 -5.94
CA GLY A 107 10.81 -3.41 -6.27
C GLY A 107 10.61 -3.69 -7.76
N HIS A 108 10.27 -2.69 -8.58
CA HIS A 108 10.07 -2.71 -10.04
C HIS A 108 9.75 -4.10 -10.61
N MET A 109 8.66 -4.66 -10.08
CA MET A 109 7.93 -5.85 -10.52
C MET A 109 8.59 -7.20 -10.17
N PHE A 110 7.81 -8.10 -9.54
CA PHE A 110 7.94 -9.53 -9.83
C PHE A 110 7.69 -9.77 -11.32
#